data_AF-A0AAE2EIL7-F1
#
_entry.id   AF-A0AAE2EIL7-F1
#
_cell.length_a   1.000
_cell.length_b   1.000
_cell.length_c   1.000
_cell.angle_alpha   90.00
_cell.angle_beta   90.00
_cell.angle_gamma   90.00
#
_symmetry.space_group_name_H-M   'P 1'
#
loop_
_entity.id
_entity.type
_entity.pdbx_description
1 polymer ?
#
loop_
_entity_poly.entity_id
_entity_poly.type
_entity_poly.pdbx_seq_one_letter_code
_entity_poly.pdbx_strand_id
1 'polypeptide(L)'
;MENKKSNYFSDIEILLTYDYDSCVLFLLNKYGQVQGDYIKYSYSRFVKTIEENLDIKKSLYGLEIHHIDEDKIPNLSSKENRTKYIEYQRADRLVYCNLIEHLLLHIKIYEKNKNNLSKNGIRLIIRKINDYYSYHQFDDDRNKLFYQSIKDKKLDYFNCLAYINNHKILTGNKWYARSLLEDEHNNLYQLSVLYDEIDLYLKARVLPSKVDDSINRPKTFKLEKLDDLDYYVEQRKRKMQQQKQSRIRISNNTNKPSESNKSSYKWSVIILTFLALLIVIFIFFVFLR
;
A
#
# COMPACT_ATOMS: atom_id res chain seq x y z
N MET A 1 14.03 -33.85 -1.77
CA MET A 1 14.51 -32.45 -1.83
C MET A 1 13.71 -31.65 -0.81
N GLU A 2 14.31 -31.35 0.34
CA GLU A 2 13.69 -30.49 1.35
C GLU A 2 13.48 -29.10 0.76
N ASN A 3 12.21 -28.69 0.71
CA ASN A 3 11.80 -27.38 0.27
C ASN A 3 12.31 -26.38 1.32
N LYS A 4 13.38 -25.64 1.00
CA LYS A 4 13.82 -24.48 1.78
C LYS A 4 12.64 -23.50 1.81
N LYS A 5 11.77 -23.60 2.84
CA LYS A 5 10.76 -22.59 3.15
C LYS A 5 11.52 -21.29 3.36
N SER A 6 11.53 -20.44 2.34
CA SER A 6 12.16 -19.14 2.43
C SER A 6 11.41 -18.37 3.50
N ASN A 7 12.14 -17.95 4.53
CA ASN A 7 11.64 -17.24 5.71
C ASN A 7 11.28 -15.77 5.37
N TYR A 8 10.54 -15.56 4.28
CA TYR A 8 10.07 -14.25 3.85
C TYR A 8 8.72 -13.99 4.48
N PHE A 9 8.68 -12.95 5.31
CA PHE A 9 7.44 -12.35 5.78
C PHE A 9 6.60 -11.86 4.59
N SER A 10 5.28 -12.02 4.69
CA SER A 10 4.36 -11.42 3.73
C SER A 10 4.43 -9.88 3.78
N ASP A 11 3.93 -9.22 2.73
CA ASP A 11 3.80 -7.76 2.73
C ASP A 11 2.96 -7.29 3.95
N ILE A 12 1.93 -8.03 4.34
CA ILE A 12 1.06 -7.71 5.48
C ILE A 12 1.80 -7.86 6.81
N GLU A 13 2.56 -8.94 7.00
CA GLU A 13 3.36 -9.13 8.21
C GLU A 13 4.37 -7.99 8.41
N ILE A 14 4.99 -7.52 7.32
CA ILE A 14 5.88 -6.34 7.34
C ILE A 14 5.08 -5.09 7.70
N LEU A 15 3.98 -4.82 7.01
CA LEU A 15 3.17 -3.60 7.20
C LEU A 15 2.54 -3.52 8.60
N LEU A 16 2.24 -4.64 9.25
CA LEU A 16 1.77 -4.65 10.63
C LEU A 16 2.81 -4.11 11.62
N THR A 17 4.09 -4.09 11.27
CA THR A 17 5.17 -3.49 12.07
C THR A 17 5.35 -1.99 11.83
N TYR A 18 4.75 -1.45 10.76
CA TYR A 18 4.92 -0.06 10.35
C TYR A 18 3.85 0.86 10.97
N ASP A 19 4.17 2.16 10.99
CA ASP A 19 3.17 3.20 11.19
C ASP A 19 2.34 3.45 9.91
N TYR A 20 1.26 4.22 10.05
CA TYR A 20 0.33 4.49 8.95
C TYR A 20 1.01 5.12 7.72
N ASP A 21 1.86 6.12 7.93
CA ASP A 21 2.49 6.87 6.84
C ASP A 21 3.49 5.98 6.07
N SER A 22 4.19 5.10 6.78
CA SER A 22 5.08 4.08 6.21
C SER A 22 4.30 3.02 5.43
N CYS A 23 3.11 2.63 5.90
CA CYS A 23 2.22 1.75 5.15
C CYS A 23 1.75 2.39 3.85
N VAL A 24 1.32 3.66 3.89
CA VAL A 24 0.93 4.42 2.70
C VAL A 24 2.09 4.51 1.72
N LEU A 25 3.29 4.86 2.18
CA LEU A 25 4.48 4.93 1.34
C LEU A 25 4.80 3.57 0.70
N PHE A 26 4.67 2.47 1.45
CA PHE A 26 4.86 1.13 0.93
C PHE A 26 3.89 0.82 -0.22
N LEU A 27 2.60 1.14 -0.05
CA LEU A 27 1.57 0.88 -1.06
C LEU A 27 1.71 1.78 -2.30
N LEU A 28 2.07 3.06 -2.11
CA LEU A 28 2.42 3.97 -3.21
C LEU A 28 3.63 3.44 -4.00
N ASN A 29 4.60 2.86 -3.31
CA ASN A 29 5.73 2.22 -3.96
C ASN A 29 5.33 0.94 -4.70
N LYS A 30 4.44 0.13 -4.13
CA LYS A 30 3.95 -1.13 -4.69
C LYS A 30 3.11 -0.92 -5.95
N TYR A 31 2.08 -0.08 -5.88
CA TYR A 31 1.08 0.09 -6.93
C TYR A 31 1.30 1.33 -7.80
N GLY A 32 2.07 2.32 -7.33
CA GLY A 32 2.22 3.61 -7.98
C GLY A 32 1.19 4.64 -7.50
N GLN A 33 1.29 5.84 -8.05
CA GLN A 33 0.37 6.94 -7.76
C GLN A 33 -0.98 6.71 -8.46
N VAL A 34 -2.05 7.19 -7.83
CA VAL A 34 -3.37 7.23 -8.46
C VAL A 34 -3.35 8.24 -9.61
N GLN A 35 -3.95 7.88 -10.74
CA GLN A 35 -3.75 8.59 -12.02
C GLN A 35 -4.62 9.84 -12.19
N GLY A 36 -5.45 10.18 -11.20
CA GLY A 36 -6.30 11.35 -11.21
C GLY A 36 -7.03 11.55 -9.89
N ASP A 37 -7.74 12.66 -9.78
CA ASP A 37 -8.50 13.02 -8.59
C ASP A 37 -9.70 12.08 -8.42
N TYR A 38 -10.06 11.81 -7.17
CA TYR A 38 -11.20 10.96 -6.80
C TYR A 38 -12.54 11.54 -7.27
N ILE A 39 -12.59 12.85 -7.47
CA ILE A 39 -13.76 13.55 -7.96
C ILE A 39 -13.57 14.04 -9.38
N LYS A 40 -14.68 14.13 -10.11
CA LYS A 40 -14.75 14.88 -11.37
C LYS A 40 -15.96 15.82 -11.34
N TYR A 41 -15.86 16.89 -12.10
CA TYR A 41 -16.94 17.85 -12.27
C TYR A 41 -17.79 17.45 -13.46
N SER A 42 -19.09 17.35 -13.24
CA SER A 42 -20.08 17.15 -14.29
C SER A 42 -20.98 18.38 -14.38
N TYR A 43 -21.47 18.64 -15.58
CA TYR A 43 -22.36 19.77 -15.87
C TYR A 43 -23.65 19.24 -16.47
N SER A 44 -24.77 19.44 -15.77
CA SER A 44 -26.10 19.19 -16.31
C SER A 44 -26.87 20.48 -16.38
N ARG A 45 -27.22 20.93 -17.60
CA ARG A 45 -28.11 22.07 -17.87
C ARG A 45 -27.88 23.28 -16.94
N PHE A 46 -26.61 23.69 -16.72
CA PHE A 46 -26.17 24.81 -15.85
C PHE A 46 -25.89 24.52 -14.36
N VAL A 47 -26.01 23.29 -13.87
CA VAL A 47 -25.58 22.92 -12.49
C VAL A 47 -24.27 22.15 -12.53
N LYS A 48 -23.25 22.68 -11.83
CA LYS A 48 -21.98 21.98 -11.59
C LYS A 48 -22.16 20.99 -10.45
N THR A 49 -21.95 19.71 -10.71
CA THR A 49 -22.02 18.64 -9.71
C THR A 49 -20.65 17.98 -9.53
N ILE A 50 -20.42 17.47 -8.32
CA ILE A 50 -19.23 16.68 -7.98
C ILE A 50 -19.64 15.21 -7.94
N GLU A 51 -19.01 14.41 -8.78
CA GLU A 51 -19.22 12.96 -8.85
C GLU A 51 -17.91 12.20 -8.65
N GLU A 52 -18.03 10.91 -8.32
CA GLU A 52 -16.86 10.05 -8.20
C GLU A 52 -16.25 9.81 -9.59
N ASN A 53 -14.93 9.91 -9.68
CA ASN A 53 -14.18 9.59 -10.87
C ASN A 53 -14.01 8.07 -10.99
N LEU A 54 -14.85 7.43 -11.80
CA LEU A 54 -14.80 5.99 -12.01
C LEU A 54 -13.60 5.56 -12.88
N ASP A 55 -13.01 6.48 -13.64
CA ASP A 55 -11.97 6.18 -14.63
C ASP A 55 -10.61 5.89 -13.98
N ILE A 56 -10.41 6.35 -12.74
CA ILE A 56 -9.20 6.08 -11.96
C ILE A 56 -9.27 4.78 -11.17
N LYS A 57 -10.41 4.09 -11.15
CA LYS A 57 -10.56 2.84 -10.40
C LYS A 57 -9.75 1.72 -11.05
N LYS A 58 -9.04 0.95 -10.23
CA LYS A 58 -8.32 -0.25 -10.64
C LYS A 58 -9.06 -1.53 -10.22
N SER A 59 -10.40 -1.49 -10.28
CA SER A 59 -11.26 -2.62 -9.92
C SER A 59 -11.07 -3.83 -10.83
N LEU A 60 -10.61 -3.63 -12.07
CA LEU A 60 -10.19 -4.71 -12.98
C LEU A 60 -8.97 -5.50 -12.46
N TYR A 61 -8.25 -4.94 -11.51
CA TYR A 61 -7.11 -5.54 -10.84
C TYR A 61 -7.43 -5.94 -9.38
N GLY A 62 -8.71 -5.92 -8.99
CA GLY A 62 -9.13 -6.18 -7.61
C GLY A 62 -8.62 -5.15 -6.59
N LEU A 63 -8.25 -3.94 -7.04
CA LEU A 63 -7.78 -2.86 -6.17
C LEU A 63 -8.88 -1.82 -5.91
N GLU A 64 -8.86 -1.31 -4.68
CA GLU A 64 -9.65 -0.16 -4.22
C GLU A 64 -8.76 1.07 -4.10
N ILE A 65 -9.40 2.23 -3.98
CA ILE A 65 -8.73 3.49 -3.63
C ILE A 65 -8.98 3.73 -2.15
N HIS A 66 -7.91 3.99 -1.41
CA HIS A 66 -7.94 4.49 -0.05
C HIS A 66 -7.54 5.96 -0.03
N HIS A 67 -8.28 6.77 0.72
CA HIS A 67 -7.96 8.18 0.95
C HIS A 67 -6.93 8.30 2.07
N ILE A 68 -5.73 8.81 1.75
CA ILE A 68 -4.62 8.92 2.70
C ILE A 68 -5.01 9.75 3.94
N ASP A 69 -5.88 10.75 3.76
CA ASP A 69 -6.31 11.65 4.83
C ASP A 69 -7.48 11.15 5.68
N GLU A 70 -7.88 9.87 5.56
CA GLU A 70 -8.88 9.29 6.46
C GLU A 70 -8.40 9.14 7.90
N ASP A 71 -7.10 9.35 8.16
CA ASP A 71 -6.56 9.58 9.49
C ASP A 71 -6.95 10.95 10.08
N LYS A 72 -7.39 11.91 9.26
CA LYS A 72 -7.82 13.24 9.72
C LYS A 72 -9.33 13.36 9.68
N ILE A 73 -9.93 13.01 8.54
CA ILE A 73 -11.36 13.13 8.29
C ILE A 73 -11.89 11.76 7.88
N PRO A 74 -12.74 11.11 8.70
CA PRO A 74 -13.27 9.80 8.34
C PRO A 74 -14.25 9.88 7.16
N ASN A 75 -14.34 8.79 6.39
CA ASN A 75 -15.34 8.61 5.33
C ASN A 75 -15.24 9.67 4.21
N LEU A 76 -14.03 9.93 3.73
CA LEU A 76 -13.75 10.94 2.70
C LEU A 76 -14.37 10.59 1.35
N SER A 77 -14.65 9.30 1.13
CA SER A 77 -15.35 8.80 -0.04
C SER A 77 -16.84 9.17 -0.11
N SER A 78 -17.46 9.60 1.01
CA SER A 78 -18.89 9.94 1.07
C SER A 78 -19.26 11.15 0.21
N LYS A 79 -20.52 11.19 -0.25
CA LYS A 79 -21.02 12.28 -1.11
C LYS A 79 -20.85 13.67 -0.46
N GLU A 80 -21.09 13.76 0.84
CA GLU A 80 -20.91 14.98 1.62
C GLU A 80 -19.43 15.41 1.64
N ASN A 81 -18.53 14.51 2.06
CA ASN A 81 -17.12 14.84 2.22
C ASN A 81 -16.40 15.12 0.89
N ARG A 82 -16.82 14.49 -0.22
CA ARG A 82 -16.33 14.82 -1.57
C ARG A 82 -16.51 16.29 -1.94
N THR A 83 -17.55 16.93 -1.42
CA THR A 83 -17.85 18.35 -1.71
C THR A 83 -17.20 19.27 -0.68
N LYS A 84 -17.08 18.82 0.57
CA LYS A 84 -16.55 19.62 1.68
C LYS A 84 -15.02 19.68 1.73
N TYR A 85 -14.34 18.59 1.36
CA TYR A 85 -12.89 18.43 1.49
C TYR A 85 -12.25 18.08 0.14
N ILE A 86 -12.37 19.01 -0.82
CA ILE A 86 -11.92 18.84 -2.21
C ILE A 86 -10.40 18.57 -2.28
N GLU A 87 -9.63 19.21 -1.40
CA GLU A 87 -8.18 19.08 -1.30
C GLU A 87 -7.73 17.65 -0.96
N TYR A 88 -8.54 16.90 -0.22
CA TYR A 88 -8.27 15.49 0.13
C TYR A 88 -8.74 14.51 -0.95
N GLN A 89 -9.40 15.00 -2.01
CA GLN A 89 -9.81 14.18 -3.15
C GLN A 89 -8.74 14.16 -4.27
N ARG A 90 -7.64 14.91 -4.11
CA ARG A 90 -6.57 15.00 -5.13
C ARG A 90 -5.81 13.70 -5.30
N ALA A 91 -5.33 13.42 -6.50
CA ALA A 91 -4.62 12.19 -6.87
C ALA A 91 -3.44 11.82 -5.93
N ASP A 92 -2.69 12.81 -5.47
CA ASP A 92 -1.55 12.66 -4.54
C ASP A 92 -1.97 12.43 -3.08
N ARG A 93 -3.28 12.43 -2.80
CA ARG A 93 -3.90 12.14 -1.49
C ARG A 93 -4.61 10.78 -1.49
N LEU A 94 -4.37 9.97 -2.52
CA LEU A 94 -4.99 8.67 -2.72
C LEU A 94 -3.91 7.58 -2.87
N VAL A 95 -4.25 6.36 -2.48
CA VAL A 95 -3.39 5.19 -2.68
C VAL A 95 -4.23 3.99 -3.09
N TYR A 96 -3.70 3.14 -3.97
CA TYR A 96 -4.35 1.86 -4.30
C TYR A 96 -4.02 0.80 -3.25
N CYS A 97 -4.97 -0.09 -2.97
CA CYS A 97 -4.78 -1.23 -2.08
C CYS A 97 -5.76 -2.35 -2.42
N ASN A 98 -5.39 -3.60 -2.14
CA ASN A 98 -6.39 -4.68 -2.06
C ASN A 98 -7.16 -4.61 -0.73
N LEU A 99 -8.18 -5.44 -0.57
CA LEU A 99 -9.09 -5.35 0.57
C LEU A 99 -8.43 -5.65 1.94
N ILE A 100 -7.42 -6.52 1.99
CA ILE A 100 -6.69 -6.82 3.24
C ILE A 100 -5.72 -5.69 3.59
N GLU A 101 -5.07 -5.10 2.59
CA GLU A 101 -4.26 -3.90 2.76
C GLU A 101 -5.12 -2.72 3.23
N HIS A 102 -6.35 -2.59 2.70
CA HIS A 102 -7.32 -1.59 3.15
C HIS A 102 -7.69 -1.78 4.63
N LEU A 103 -7.96 -3.02 5.06
CA LEU A 103 -8.17 -3.34 6.48
C LEU A 103 -6.96 -2.91 7.32
N LEU A 104 -5.75 -3.21 6.87
CA LEU A 104 -4.51 -2.84 7.54
C LEU A 104 -4.37 -1.32 7.70
N LEU A 105 -4.67 -0.54 6.65
CA LEU A 105 -4.65 0.92 6.74
C LEU A 105 -5.61 1.43 7.81
N HIS A 106 -6.84 0.89 7.90
CA HIS A 106 -7.78 1.28 8.95
C HIS A 106 -7.36 0.83 10.36
N ILE A 107 -6.68 -0.32 10.49
CA ILE A 107 -6.03 -0.72 11.76
C ILE A 107 -5.04 0.37 12.16
N LYS A 108 -4.16 0.80 11.25
CA LYS A 108 -3.12 1.81 11.52
C LYS A 108 -3.68 3.20 11.78
N ILE A 109 -4.75 3.61 11.11
CA ILE A 109 -5.50 4.84 11.44
C ILE A 109 -6.03 4.77 12.87
N TYR A 110 -6.62 3.64 13.28
CA TYR A 110 -7.07 3.47 14.65
C TYR A 110 -5.90 3.56 15.62
N GLU A 111 -4.73 3.00 15.30
CA GLU A 111 -3.56 3.11 16.18
C GLU A 111 -3.11 4.55 16.38
N LYS A 112 -3.16 5.37 15.33
CA LYS A 112 -2.81 6.78 15.36
C LYS A 112 -3.82 7.61 16.17
N ASN A 113 -5.12 7.35 16.00
CA ASN A 113 -6.18 8.24 16.50
C ASN A 113 -6.95 7.74 17.72
N LYS A 114 -6.92 6.43 17.98
CA LYS A 114 -7.66 5.72 19.03
C LYS A 114 -9.18 6.03 19.11
N ASN A 115 -9.79 6.50 18.02
CA ASN A 115 -11.19 6.92 18.01
C ASN A 115 -12.17 5.82 17.52
N ASN A 116 -13.45 5.98 17.86
CA ASN A 116 -14.49 4.99 17.52
C ASN A 116 -14.89 4.98 16.03
N LEU A 117 -14.73 6.10 15.31
CA LEU A 117 -15.06 6.18 13.88
C LEU A 117 -14.12 5.27 13.08
N SER A 118 -12.83 5.21 13.44
CA SER A 118 -11.88 4.26 12.85
C SER A 118 -12.28 2.81 13.08
N LYS A 119 -12.87 2.46 14.25
CA LYS A 119 -13.38 1.11 14.50
C LYS A 119 -14.53 0.72 13.56
N ASN A 120 -15.34 1.67 13.11
CA ASN A 120 -16.42 1.39 12.16
C ASN A 120 -15.87 1.01 10.78
N GLY A 121 -14.84 1.70 10.30
CA GLY A 121 -14.12 1.31 9.07
C GLY A 121 -13.54 -0.10 9.15
N ILE A 122 -12.85 -0.43 10.26
CA ILE A 122 -12.33 -1.78 10.51
C ILE A 122 -13.44 -2.83 10.44
N ARG A 123 -14.56 -2.62 11.15
CA ARG A 123 -15.70 -3.56 11.15
C ARG A 123 -16.32 -3.73 9.77
N LEU A 124 -16.48 -2.64 9.02
CA LEU A 124 -17.08 -2.69 7.69
C LEU A 124 -16.24 -3.55 6.74
N ILE A 125 -14.91 -3.36 6.76
CA ILE A 125 -14.01 -4.10 5.88
C ILE A 125 -13.90 -5.57 6.30
N ILE A 126 -13.87 -5.89 7.61
CA ILE A 126 -13.93 -7.28 8.09
C ILE A 126 -15.16 -7.98 7.54
N ARG A 127 -16.34 -7.35 7.63
CA ARG A 127 -17.58 -7.93 7.12
C ARG A 127 -17.50 -8.25 5.64
N LYS A 128 -16.95 -7.30 4.87
CA LYS A 128 -16.73 -7.46 3.43
C LYS A 128 -15.73 -8.59 3.12
N ILE A 129 -14.62 -8.68 3.86
CA ILE A 129 -13.64 -9.78 3.68
C ILE A 129 -14.28 -11.14 4.04
N ASN A 130 -15.12 -11.19 5.08
CA ASN A 130 -15.83 -12.41 5.44
C ASN A 130 -16.77 -12.89 4.33
N ASP A 131 -17.44 -11.98 3.61
CA ASP A 131 -18.25 -12.34 2.42
C ASP A 131 -17.40 -13.02 1.34
N TYR A 132 -16.14 -12.60 1.18
CA TYR A 132 -15.23 -13.19 0.18
C TYR A 132 -14.70 -14.56 0.61
N TYR A 133 -14.43 -14.77 1.90
CA TYR A 133 -13.94 -16.06 2.41
C TYR A 133 -15.03 -17.02 2.87
N SER A 134 -16.30 -16.62 2.81
CA SER A 134 -17.45 -17.49 3.10
C SER A 134 -17.80 -18.40 1.93
N TYR A 135 -16.93 -18.57 0.92
CA TYR A 135 -17.14 -19.44 -0.24
C TYR A 135 -18.46 -19.22 -1.01
N HIS A 136 -19.06 -18.04 -0.85
CA HIS A 136 -20.20 -17.58 -1.63
C HIS A 136 -19.79 -17.37 -3.09
N GLN A 137 -20.62 -17.80 -4.02
CA GLN A 137 -20.39 -17.57 -5.45
C GLN A 137 -20.93 -16.20 -5.85
N PHE A 138 -20.05 -15.31 -6.28
CA PHE A 138 -20.43 -14.00 -6.80
C PHE A 138 -20.96 -14.11 -8.22
N ASP A 139 -22.02 -13.37 -8.51
CA ASP A 139 -22.55 -13.28 -9.87
C ASP A 139 -21.70 -12.35 -10.73
N ASP A 140 -21.28 -11.20 -10.19
CA ASP A 140 -20.55 -10.18 -10.92
C ASP A 140 -19.03 -10.43 -10.96
N ASP A 141 -18.43 -10.10 -12.10
CA ASP A 141 -16.99 -10.26 -12.31
C ASP A 141 -16.13 -9.36 -11.42
N ARG A 142 -16.66 -8.24 -10.94
CA ARG A 142 -15.89 -7.30 -10.13
C ARG A 142 -15.59 -7.92 -8.77
N ASN A 143 -16.59 -8.50 -8.12
CA ASN A 143 -16.40 -9.22 -6.86
C ASN A 143 -15.49 -10.44 -7.04
N LYS A 144 -15.57 -11.16 -8.17
CA LYS A 144 -14.61 -12.22 -8.49
C LYS A 144 -13.18 -11.69 -8.55
N LEU A 145 -12.94 -10.53 -9.16
CA LEU A 145 -11.59 -9.93 -9.22
C LEU A 145 -11.08 -9.48 -7.86
N PHE A 146 -11.94 -8.86 -7.03
CA PHE A 146 -11.58 -8.53 -5.65
C PHE A 146 -11.19 -9.78 -4.87
N TYR A 147 -11.99 -10.85 -4.95
CA TYR A 147 -11.67 -12.14 -4.36
C TYR A 147 -10.33 -12.68 -4.85
N GLN A 148 -10.09 -12.72 -6.17
CA GLN A 148 -8.83 -13.23 -6.73
C GLN A 148 -7.61 -12.44 -6.24
N SER A 149 -7.72 -11.12 -6.03
CA SER A 149 -6.62 -10.30 -5.49
C SER A 149 -6.22 -10.67 -4.05
N ILE A 150 -7.14 -11.26 -3.28
CA ILE A 150 -6.92 -11.62 -1.88
C ILE A 150 -6.92 -13.12 -1.60
N LYS A 151 -7.35 -14.01 -2.52
CA LYS A 151 -7.59 -15.44 -2.25
C LYS A 151 -6.41 -16.14 -1.54
N ASP A 152 -5.18 -15.84 -1.93
CA ASP A 152 -3.96 -16.47 -1.39
C ASP A 152 -3.47 -15.81 -0.10
N LYS A 153 -4.23 -14.85 0.43
CA LYS A 153 -3.88 -14.01 1.59
C LYS A 153 -4.79 -14.29 2.79
N LYS A 154 -5.42 -15.47 2.87
CA LYS A 154 -6.30 -15.83 4.00
C LYS A 154 -5.55 -15.82 5.33
N LEU A 155 -4.30 -16.30 5.35
CA LEU A 155 -3.44 -16.21 6.53
C LEU A 155 -3.10 -14.75 6.90
N ASP A 156 -2.86 -13.88 5.92
CA ASP A 156 -2.61 -12.47 6.17
C ASP A 156 -3.83 -11.76 6.77
N TYR A 157 -5.03 -12.09 6.29
CA TYR A 157 -6.27 -11.63 6.91
C TYR A 157 -6.36 -12.07 8.38
N PHE A 158 -6.07 -13.34 8.66
CA PHE A 158 -6.05 -13.90 10.00
C PHE A 158 -5.00 -13.22 10.89
N ASN A 159 -3.84 -12.87 10.34
CA ASN A 159 -2.81 -12.06 11.01
C ASN A 159 -3.33 -10.67 11.40
N CYS A 160 -4.09 -9.99 10.52
CA CYS A 160 -4.75 -8.73 10.85
C CYS A 160 -5.76 -8.91 12.01
N LEU A 161 -6.58 -9.97 11.99
CA LEU A 161 -7.53 -10.24 13.07
C LEU A 161 -6.83 -10.52 14.40
N ALA A 162 -5.75 -11.28 14.37
CA ALA A 162 -4.92 -11.53 15.54
C ALA A 162 -4.28 -10.26 16.07
N TYR A 163 -3.82 -9.38 15.20
CA TYR A 163 -3.28 -8.08 15.59
C TYR A 163 -4.35 -7.27 16.34
N ILE A 164 -5.56 -7.16 15.78
CA ILE A 164 -6.72 -6.50 16.40
C ILE A 164 -7.02 -7.11 17.78
N ASN A 165 -7.02 -8.43 17.89
CA ASN A 165 -7.30 -9.16 19.14
C ASN A 165 -6.23 -8.89 20.21
N ASN A 166 -4.96 -9.03 19.84
CA ASN A 166 -3.82 -8.86 20.75
C ASN A 166 -3.73 -7.42 21.29
N HIS A 167 -4.03 -6.43 20.44
CA HIS A 167 -4.02 -5.01 20.80
C HIS A 167 -5.36 -4.50 21.36
N LYS A 168 -6.35 -5.40 21.53
CA LYS A 168 -7.69 -5.08 22.07
C LYS A 168 -8.38 -3.93 21.32
N ILE A 169 -8.17 -3.82 20.01
CA ILE A 169 -8.76 -2.77 19.16
C ILE A 169 -10.28 -2.97 19.09
N LEU A 170 -10.68 -4.20 18.78
CA LEU A 170 -12.05 -4.69 18.87
C LEU A 170 -12.12 -5.74 19.97
N THR A 171 -13.22 -5.73 20.73
CA THR A 171 -13.43 -6.59 21.89
C THR A 171 -14.85 -7.13 21.88
N GLY A 172 -15.10 -8.14 22.72
CA GLY A 172 -16.39 -8.83 22.80
C GLY A 172 -16.33 -10.22 22.20
N ASN A 173 -17.31 -11.05 22.55
CA ASN A 173 -17.38 -12.41 22.03
C ASN A 173 -17.63 -12.39 20.51
N LYS A 174 -16.81 -13.15 19.77
CA LYS A 174 -16.87 -13.26 18.31
C LYS A 174 -17.05 -11.91 17.59
N TRP A 175 -16.28 -10.89 17.97
CA TRP A 175 -16.36 -9.53 17.38
C TRP A 175 -16.14 -9.50 15.86
N TYR A 176 -15.51 -10.54 15.31
CA TYR A 176 -15.24 -10.75 13.89
C TYR A 176 -16.39 -11.46 13.14
N ALA A 177 -17.34 -12.09 13.84
CA ALA A 177 -18.40 -12.91 13.25
C ALA A 177 -19.56 -12.03 12.77
N ARG A 178 -19.29 -11.24 11.72
CA ARG A 178 -20.28 -10.45 11.01
C ARG A 178 -19.95 -10.45 9.51
N SER A 179 -20.95 -10.54 8.66
CA SER A 179 -20.85 -10.36 7.21
C SER A 179 -21.79 -9.24 6.74
N LEU A 180 -21.64 -8.70 5.52
CA LEU A 180 -22.60 -7.70 5.00
C LEU A 180 -23.86 -8.35 4.45
N LEU A 181 -23.76 -9.61 4.07
CA LEU A 181 -24.78 -10.35 3.36
C LEU A 181 -25.43 -11.41 4.28
N GLU A 182 -25.27 -11.36 5.61
CA GLU A 182 -25.80 -12.38 6.53
C GLU A 182 -27.30 -12.68 6.34
N ASP A 183 -28.10 -11.65 6.01
CA ASP A 183 -29.53 -11.78 5.75
C ASP A 183 -29.86 -12.26 4.33
N GLU A 184 -28.91 -12.15 3.39
CA GLU A 184 -29.05 -12.54 1.97
C GLU A 184 -28.37 -13.89 1.66
N HIS A 185 -27.55 -14.39 2.58
CA HIS A 185 -26.87 -15.66 2.45
C HIS A 185 -27.86 -16.82 2.64
N ASN A 186 -28.15 -17.54 1.56
CA ASN A 186 -28.66 -18.92 1.64
C ASN A 186 -27.62 -19.92 2.20
N ASN A 187 -26.47 -19.44 2.71
CA ASN A 187 -25.33 -20.29 3.11
C ASN A 187 -24.69 -19.88 4.45
N LEU A 188 -25.49 -19.85 5.51
CA LEU A 188 -25.03 -19.66 6.89
C LEU A 188 -23.95 -20.68 7.32
N TYR A 189 -23.95 -21.87 6.71
CA TYR A 189 -22.97 -22.92 6.99
C TYR A 189 -21.54 -22.54 6.59
N GLN A 190 -21.33 -21.97 5.40
CA GLN A 190 -19.98 -21.58 5.01
C GLN A 190 -19.43 -20.43 5.85
N LEU A 191 -20.29 -19.48 6.26
CA LEU A 191 -19.93 -18.44 7.24
C LEU A 191 -19.53 -19.05 8.58
N SER A 192 -20.25 -20.05 9.09
CA SER A 192 -19.89 -20.70 10.36
C SER A 192 -18.53 -21.40 10.26
N VAL A 193 -18.24 -22.08 9.15
CA VAL A 193 -16.92 -22.70 8.92
C VAL A 193 -15.80 -21.67 8.97
N LEU A 194 -15.96 -20.53 8.29
CA LEU A 194 -14.99 -19.44 8.34
C LEU A 194 -14.80 -18.92 9.78
N TYR A 195 -15.89 -18.72 10.52
CA TYR A 195 -15.82 -18.21 11.89
C TYR A 195 -15.15 -19.17 12.86
N ASP A 196 -15.30 -20.48 12.66
CA ASP A 196 -14.61 -21.51 13.43
C ASP A 196 -13.12 -21.56 13.11
N GLU A 197 -12.73 -21.43 11.82
CA GLU A 197 -11.33 -21.28 11.43
C GLU A 197 -10.68 -20.05 12.09
N ILE A 198 -11.37 -18.90 12.08
CA ILE A 198 -10.89 -17.68 12.73
C ILE A 198 -10.72 -17.92 14.24
N ASP A 199 -11.68 -18.55 14.90
CA ASP A 199 -11.62 -18.82 16.35
C ASP A 199 -10.43 -19.71 16.70
N LEU A 200 -10.23 -20.79 15.94
CA LEU A 200 -9.08 -21.70 16.10
C LEU A 200 -7.75 -20.98 15.87
N TYR A 201 -7.68 -20.08 14.89
CA TYR A 201 -6.48 -19.28 14.66
C TYR A 201 -6.20 -18.31 15.81
N LEU A 202 -7.22 -17.58 16.27
CA LEU A 202 -7.07 -16.62 17.36
C LEU A 202 -6.69 -17.28 18.69
N LYS A 203 -7.23 -18.47 18.98
CA LYS A 203 -6.98 -19.22 20.23
C LYS A 203 -5.70 -20.04 20.20
N ALA A 204 -5.43 -20.73 19.10
CA ALA A 204 -4.42 -21.78 19.04
C ALA A 204 -3.46 -21.66 17.83
N ARG A 205 -3.56 -20.59 17.04
CA ARG A 205 -2.73 -20.36 15.84
C ARG A 205 -2.79 -21.49 14.82
N VAL A 206 -3.92 -22.20 14.79
CA VAL A 206 -4.22 -23.21 13.76
C VAL A 206 -4.37 -22.48 12.43
N LEU A 207 -3.51 -22.80 11.47
CA LEU A 207 -3.49 -22.15 10.17
C LEU A 207 -4.82 -22.34 9.41
N PRO A 208 -5.29 -21.33 8.67
CA PRO A 208 -6.51 -21.45 7.88
C PRO A 208 -6.38 -22.54 6.82
N SER A 209 -7.52 -23.13 6.47
CA SER A 209 -7.63 -24.04 5.35
C SER A 209 -7.27 -23.33 4.05
N LYS A 210 -6.75 -24.08 3.08
CA LYS A 210 -6.56 -23.56 1.73
C LYS A 210 -7.90 -23.14 1.13
N VAL A 211 -7.85 -22.09 0.34
CA VAL A 211 -9.01 -21.56 -0.37
C VAL A 211 -9.25 -22.40 -1.63
N ASP A 212 -10.51 -22.77 -1.90
CA ASP A 212 -10.91 -23.35 -3.18
C ASP A 212 -10.88 -22.26 -4.26
N ASP A 213 -9.95 -22.39 -5.20
CA ASP A 213 -9.71 -21.45 -6.29
C ASP A 213 -10.55 -21.73 -7.54
N SER A 214 -11.32 -22.83 -7.55
CA SER A 214 -12.28 -23.14 -8.61
C SER A 214 -13.54 -22.26 -8.52
N ILE A 215 -13.88 -21.82 -7.29
CA ILE A 215 -14.99 -20.92 -7.01
C ILE A 215 -14.58 -19.48 -7.35
N ASN A 216 -15.52 -18.69 -7.87
CA ASN A 216 -15.30 -17.26 -8.18
C ASN A 216 -14.17 -17.00 -9.19
N ARG A 217 -13.96 -17.92 -10.14
CA ARG A 217 -13.02 -17.70 -11.25
C ARG A 217 -13.62 -16.75 -12.31
N PRO A 218 -12.96 -15.63 -12.66
CA PRO A 218 -13.46 -14.72 -13.70
C PRO A 218 -13.31 -15.34 -15.10
N LYS A 219 -14.21 -14.99 -16.04
CA LYS A 219 -14.41 -15.74 -17.29
C LYS A 219 -13.25 -15.78 -18.29
N THR A 220 -12.38 -14.77 -18.43
CA THR A 220 -11.06 -14.84 -19.15
C THR A 220 -10.42 -13.46 -19.36
N PHE A 221 -11.13 -12.48 -19.93
CA PHE A 221 -10.56 -11.17 -20.33
C PHE A 221 -10.06 -10.27 -19.16
N LYS A 222 -10.21 -10.72 -17.91
CA LYS A 222 -9.87 -9.95 -16.71
C LYS A 222 -8.84 -10.64 -15.81
N LEU A 223 -8.51 -11.92 -16.06
CA LEU A 223 -7.45 -12.60 -15.29
C LEU A 223 -6.07 -12.15 -15.76
N GLU A 224 -5.88 -11.97 -17.06
CA GLU A 224 -4.67 -11.38 -17.64
C GLU A 224 -4.32 -10.02 -17.01
N LYS A 225 -5.33 -9.24 -16.62
CA LYS A 225 -5.10 -7.98 -15.90
C LYS A 225 -4.50 -8.20 -14.52
N LEU A 226 -4.97 -9.19 -13.77
CA LEU A 226 -4.37 -9.51 -12.48
C LEU A 226 -2.93 -10.00 -12.65
N ASP A 227 -2.68 -10.86 -13.63
CA ASP A 227 -1.32 -11.34 -13.94
C ASP A 227 -0.39 -10.19 -14.37
N ASP A 228 -0.90 -9.25 -15.18
CA ASP A 228 -0.20 -8.02 -15.56
C ASP A 228 0.15 -7.16 -14.32
N LEU A 229 -0.78 -7.06 -13.37
CA LEU A 229 -0.54 -6.34 -12.11
C LEU A 229 0.53 -7.04 -11.28
N ASP A 230 0.43 -8.35 -11.09
CA ASP A 230 1.41 -9.13 -10.35
C ASP A 230 2.80 -8.99 -10.98
N TYR A 231 2.88 -9.11 -12.31
CA TYR A 231 4.11 -8.84 -13.06
C TYR A 231 4.63 -7.42 -12.81
N TYR A 232 3.78 -6.40 -12.94
CA TYR A 232 4.14 -4.99 -12.71
C TYR A 232 4.66 -4.75 -11.28
N VAL A 233 3.96 -5.28 -10.28
CA VAL A 233 4.31 -5.19 -8.86
C VAL A 233 5.67 -5.84 -8.62
N GLU A 234 5.91 -7.02 -9.18
CA GLU A 234 7.18 -7.74 -9.04
C GLU A 234 8.35 -6.98 -9.70
N GLN A 235 8.14 -6.43 -10.90
CA GLN A 235 9.16 -5.58 -11.53
C GLN A 235 9.51 -4.37 -10.66
N ARG A 236 8.52 -3.77 -10.00
CA ARG A 236 8.73 -2.61 -9.14
C ARG A 236 9.46 -2.96 -7.85
N LYS A 237 9.10 -4.08 -7.20
CA LYS A 237 9.82 -4.63 -6.04
C LYS A 237 11.31 -4.86 -6.37
N ARG A 238 11.62 -5.46 -7.52
CA ARG A 238 13.01 -5.69 -7.97
C ARG A 238 13.80 -4.39 -8.12
N LYS A 239 13.21 -3.37 -8.76
CA LYS A 239 13.85 -2.04 -8.90
C LYS A 239 14.16 -1.40 -7.55
N MET A 240 13.25 -1.51 -6.59
CA MET A 240 13.48 -0.97 -5.24
C MET A 240 14.61 -1.70 -4.50
N GLN A 241 14.67 -3.03 -4.60
CA GLN A 241 15.75 -3.81 -4.00
C GLN A 241 17.11 -3.42 -4.58
N GLN A 242 17.19 -3.21 -5.90
CA GLN A 242 18.40 -2.73 -6.57
C GLN A 242 18.81 -1.32 -6.07
N GLN A 243 17.85 -0.40 -5.93
CA GLN A 243 18.12 0.95 -5.39
C GLN A 243 18.56 0.93 -3.91
N LYS A 244 18.01 0.02 -3.10
CA LYS A 244 18.44 -0.16 -1.70
C LYS A 244 19.88 -0.67 -1.63
N GLN A 245 20.22 -1.66 -2.46
CA GLN A 245 21.58 -2.20 -2.54
C GLN A 245 22.59 -1.16 -3.06
N SER A 246 22.23 -0.32 -4.02
CA SER A 246 23.11 0.75 -4.51
C SER A 246 23.37 1.82 -3.44
N ARG A 247 22.35 2.23 -2.67
CA ARG A 247 22.52 3.17 -1.55
C ARG A 247 23.42 2.62 -0.45
N ILE A 248 23.29 1.34 -0.10
CA ILE A 248 24.18 0.67 0.90
C ILE A 248 25.62 0.60 0.38
N ARG A 249 25.83 0.30 -0.90
CA ARG A 249 27.19 0.32 -1.50
C ARG A 249 27.82 1.70 -1.46
N ILE A 250 27.04 2.76 -1.71
CA ILE A 250 27.52 4.14 -1.64
C ILE A 250 27.88 4.50 -0.19
N SER A 251 27.04 4.19 0.80
CA SER A 251 27.34 4.50 2.21
C SER A 251 28.55 3.73 2.76
N ASN A 252 28.78 2.49 2.29
CA ASN A 252 29.93 1.69 2.69
C ASN A 252 31.23 2.19 2.04
N ASN A 253 31.16 2.79 0.85
CA ASN A 253 32.33 3.42 0.22
C ASN A 253 32.68 4.78 0.85
N THR A 254 31.73 5.50 1.44
CA THR A 254 31.99 6.76 2.15
C THR A 254 32.54 6.59 3.56
N ASN A 255 32.49 5.38 4.14
CA ASN A 255 32.99 5.07 5.49
C ASN A 255 34.39 4.43 5.51
N LYS A 256 35.12 4.44 4.40
CA LYS A 256 36.55 4.11 4.39
C LYS A 256 37.34 5.30 4.95
N PRO A 257 38.28 5.12 5.91
CA PRO A 257 39.16 6.21 6.30
C PRO A 257 39.96 6.64 5.08
N SER A 258 39.93 7.94 4.78
CA SER A 258 40.62 8.53 3.64
C SER A 258 42.12 8.48 3.86
N GLU A 259 42.79 7.46 3.30
CA GLU A 259 44.21 7.56 3.01
C GLU A 259 44.44 8.44 1.78
N SER A 260 45.32 9.42 1.98
CA SER A 260 46.06 10.20 0.98
C SER A 260 45.40 11.45 0.36
N ASN A 261 45.58 12.55 1.09
CA ASN A 261 46.01 13.83 0.52
C ASN A 261 47.17 13.61 -0.47
N LYS A 262 46.94 13.73 -1.78
CA LYS A 262 48.05 13.94 -2.75
C LYS A 262 47.70 14.63 -4.09
N SER A 263 46.46 15.07 -4.32
CA SER A 263 46.10 15.81 -5.56
C SER A 263 45.96 17.33 -5.39
N SER A 264 45.66 17.81 -4.18
CA SER A 264 45.45 19.25 -3.91
C SER A 264 46.74 20.09 -4.05
N TYR A 265 47.90 19.53 -3.70
CA TYR A 265 49.19 20.22 -3.79
C TYR A 265 49.68 20.48 -5.23
N LYS A 266 49.20 19.73 -6.22
CA LYS A 266 49.64 19.93 -7.62
C LYS A 266 48.97 21.14 -8.26
N TRP A 267 47.71 21.42 -7.92
CA TRP A 267 46.98 22.55 -8.49
C TRP A 267 47.39 23.89 -7.87
N SER A 268 47.71 23.92 -6.57
CA SER A 268 48.17 25.16 -5.91
C SER A 268 49.52 25.65 -6.45
N VAL A 269 50.45 24.74 -6.75
CA VAL A 269 51.75 25.10 -7.36
C VAL A 269 51.56 25.62 -8.79
N ILE A 270 50.70 24.99 -9.60
CA ILE A 270 50.41 25.45 -10.97
C ILE A 270 49.81 26.86 -10.94
N ILE A 271 48.84 27.11 -10.05
CA ILE A 271 48.19 28.43 -9.91
C ILE A 271 49.20 29.50 -9.46
N LEU A 272 50.06 29.19 -8.48
CA LEU A 272 51.10 30.13 -8.01
C LEU A 272 52.12 30.46 -9.10
N THR A 273 52.54 29.49 -9.91
CA THR A 273 53.45 29.75 -11.04
C THR A 273 52.82 30.62 -12.12
N PHE A 274 51.52 30.45 -12.39
CA PHE A 274 50.80 31.26 -13.37
C PHE A 274 50.60 32.71 -12.91
N LEU A 275 50.32 32.90 -11.61
CA LEU A 275 50.17 34.22 -11.00
C LEU A 275 51.50 35.00 -10.98
N ALA A 276 52.62 34.33 -10.69
CA ALA A 276 53.94 34.95 -10.76
C ALA A 276 54.29 35.41 -12.18
N LEU A 277 53.94 34.61 -13.20
CA LEU A 277 54.21 34.96 -14.60
C LEU A 277 53.39 36.18 -15.06
N LEU A 278 52.12 36.28 -14.62
CA LEU A 278 51.27 37.44 -14.88
C LEU A 278 51.80 38.72 -14.23
N ILE A 279 52.35 38.63 -13.01
CA ILE A 279 52.95 39.78 -12.32
C ILE A 279 54.21 40.26 -13.07
N VAL A 280 55.05 39.35 -13.56
CA VAL A 280 56.24 39.72 -14.36
C VAL A 280 55.84 40.41 -15.66
N ILE A 281 54.83 39.90 -16.37
CA ILE A 281 54.31 40.53 -17.59
C ILE A 281 53.75 41.92 -17.27
N PHE A 282 52.99 42.07 -16.19
CA PHE A 282 52.44 43.35 -15.78
C PHE A 282 53.52 44.38 -15.44
N ILE A 283 54.56 43.98 -14.70
CA ILE A 283 55.71 44.86 -14.39
C ILE A 283 56.43 45.26 -15.68
N PHE A 284 56.62 44.34 -16.63
CA PHE A 284 57.25 44.63 -17.92
C PHE A 284 56.45 45.68 -18.73
N PHE A 285 55.12 45.61 -18.71
CA PHE A 285 54.26 46.60 -19.37
C PHE A 285 54.17 47.96 -18.65
N VAL A 286 54.35 47.98 -17.32
CA VAL A 286 54.33 49.23 -16.53
C VAL A 286 55.65 50.00 -16.63
N PHE A 287 56.78 49.33 -16.80
CA PHE A 287 58.10 49.95 -16.84
C PHE A 287 58.67 50.21 -18.26
N LEU A 288 58.04 49.70 -19.32
CA LEU A 288 58.38 50.04 -20.72
C LEU A 288 57.50 51.18 -21.31
N ARG A 289 56.94 52.04 -20.46
CA ARG A 289 56.22 53.24 -20.90
C ARG A 289 56.88 54.52 -20.39
#